data_AF-A0A090V7W5-F1
#
_entry.id   AF-A0A090V7W5-F1
#
_cell.length_a   1.000
_cell.length_b   1.000
_cell.length_c   1.000
_cell.angle_alpha   90.00
_cell.angle_beta   90.00
_cell.angle_gamma   90.00
#
_symmetry.space_group_name_H-M   'P 1'
#
loop_
_entity.id
_entity.type
_entity.pdbx_description
1 polymer ?
#
loop_
_entity_poly.entity_id
_entity_poly.type
_entity_poly.pdbx_seq_one_letter_code
_entity_poly.pdbx_strand_id
1 'polypeptide(L)' 'MVKAGFEADDVIGTLAKQAEKEGYQTFMVTPDKDFAQLVSENIFMYRPVFGGGYETWGIPEVQKKFEVTDPYKLSIFLA' A
#
# COMPACT_ATOMS: atom_id res chain seq x y z
N MET A 1 -1.92 -6.07 18.16
CA MET A 1 -3.17 -6.87 18.21
C MET A 1 -3.16 -7.80 17.02
N VAL A 2 -3.01 -9.12 17.22
CA VAL A 2 -3.23 -10.11 16.16
C VAL A 2 -4.58 -10.75 16.48
N LYS A 3 -5.59 -10.49 15.65
CA LYS A 3 -6.94 -11.02 15.82
C LYS A 3 -7.03 -12.28 14.98
N ALA A 4 -7.35 -13.42 15.58
CA ALA A 4 -7.45 -14.68 14.86
C ALA A 4 -8.50 -14.57 13.74
N GLY A 5 -8.09 -14.87 12.51
CA GLY A 5 -8.96 -14.83 11.31
C GLY A 5 -8.88 -13.56 10.46
N PHE A 6 -7.99 -12.60 10.74
CA PHE A 6 -7.73 -11.45 9.88
C PHE A 6 -6.34 -11.54 9.27
N GLU A 7 -6.22 -11.23 7.98
CA GLU A 7 -4.94 -11.15 7.30
C GLU A 7 -4.22 -9.83 7.65
N ALA A 8 -2.90 -9.80 7.47
CA ALA A 8 -2.10 -8.65 7.88
C ALA A 8 -2.40 -7.40 7.05
N ASP A 9 -2.77 -7.59 5.78
CA ASP A 9 -3.20 -6.55 4.83
C ASP A 9 -4.54 -5.93 5.22
N ASP A 10 -5.52 -6.71 5.68
CA ASP A 10 -6.81 -6.21 6.19
C ASP A 10 -6.59 -5.23 7.35
N VAL A 11 -5.72 -5.60 8.30
CA VAL A 11 -5.43 -4.80 9.50
C VAL A 11 -4.68 -3.53 9.12
N ILE A 12 -3.60 -3.65 8.32
CA ILE A 12 -2.79 -2.50 7.93
C ILE A 12 -3.59 -1.55 7.04
N GLY A 13 -4.35 -2.07 6.07
CA GLY A 13 -5.19 -1.27 5.19
C GLY A 13 -6.27 -0.50 5.96
N THR A 14 -6.92 -1.15 6.93
CA THR A 14 -7.90 -0.49 7.81
C THR A 14 -7.26 0.66 8.59
N LEU A 15 -6.12 0.41 9.23
CA LEU A 15 -5.41 1.44 10.02
C LEU A 15 -4.91 2.58 9.14
N ALA A 16 -4.39 2.29 7.95
CA ALA A 16 -3.89 3.30 7.04
C ALA A 16 -5.01 4.23 6.56
N LYS A 17 -6.19 3.68 6.24
CA LYS A 17 -7.36 4.47 5.87
C LYS A 17 -7.95 5.26 7.03
N GLN A 18 -7.86 4.77 8.26
CA GLN A 18 -8.25 5.54 9.44
C GLN A 18 -7.30 6.73 9.67
N ALA A 19 -5.99 6.49 9.61
CA ALA A 19 -4.98 7.53 9.75
C ALA A 19 -5.10 8.61 8.65
N GLU A 20 -5.34 8.20 7.40
CA GLU A 20 -5.61 9.12 6.29
C GLU A 20 -6.82 10.04 6.57
N LYS A 21 -7.92 9.50 7.13
CA LYS A 21 -9.11 10.29 7.50
C LYS A 21 -8.84 11.29 8.62
N GLU A 22 -7.91 10.97 9.51
CA GLU A 22 -7.44 11.87 10.56
C GLU A 22 -6.42 12.90 10.04
N GLY A 23 -6.09 12.88 8.74
CA GLY A 23 -5.20 13.82 8.08
C GLY A 23 -3.71 13.45 8.19
N TYR A 24 -3.39 12.23 8.63
CA TYR A 24 -2.01 11.77 8.70
C TYR A 24 -1.52 11.26 7.36
N GLN A 25 -0.25 11.55 7.07
CA GLN A 25 0.50 10.84 6.05
C GLN A 25 0.93 9.48 6.61
N THR A 26 0.60 8.42 5.89
CA THR A 26 0.82 7.04 6.32
C THR A 26 1.78 6.33 5.39
N PHE A 27 2.78 5.65 5.96
CA PHE A 27 3.74 4.83 5.22
C PHE A 27 3.59 3.36 5.62
N MET A 28 3.12 2.53 4.69
CA MET A 28 3.01 1.09 4.85
C MET A 28 4.36 0.45 4.53
N VAL A 29 5.06 -0.04 5.55
CA VAL A 29 6.38 -0.67 5.37
C VAL A 29 6.22 -2.15 5.04
N THR A 30 6.28 -2.50 3.76
CA THR A 30 6.14 -3.88 3.30
C THR A 30 6.74 -4.08 1.91
N PRO A 31 7.40 -5.22 1.61
CA PRO A 31 7.79 -5.58 0.25
C PRO A 31 6.64 -6.21 -0.54
N ASP A 32 5.49 -6.48 0.08
CA ASP A 32 4.34 -7.07 -0.60
C ASP A 32 3.73 -6.07 -1.58
N LYS A 33 3.62 -6.46 -2.85
CA LYS A 33 3.15 -5.60 -3.94
C LYS A 33 1.63 -5.42 -3.91
N ASP A 34 0.90 -6.31 -3.24
CA ASP A 34 -0.57 -6.29 -3.25
C ASP A 34 -1.13 -5.11 -2.44
N PHE A 35 -0.32 -4.55 -1.55
CA PHE A 35 -0.59 -3.30 -0.83
C PHE A 35 -0.61 -2.07 -1.74
N ALA A 36 -0.15 -2.17 -2.99
CA ALA A 36 -0.21 -1.07 -3.95
C ALA A 36 -1.66 -0.62 -4.23
N GLN A 37 -2.64 -1.50 -4.06
CA GLN A 37 -4.06 -1.17 -4.17
C GLN A 37 -4.55 -0.20 -3.08
N LEU A 38 -3.85 -0.11 -1.95
CA LEU A 38 -4.22 0.71 -0.80
C LEU A 38 -3.64 2.14 -0.88
N VAL A 39 -2.71 2.38 -1.82
CA VAL A 39 -2.04 3.68 -2.03
C VAL A 39 -3.07 4.74 -2.44
N SER A 40 -2.95 5.91 -1.82
CA SER A 40 -3.80 7.08 -2.08
C SER A 40 -2.99 8.37 -1.84
N GLU A 41 -3.64 9.53 -1.89
CA GLU A 41 -2.96 10.83 -1.78
C GLU A 41 -2.11 10.95 -0.51
N ASN A 42 -2.55 10.35 0.61
CA ASN A 42 -1.84 10.38 1.89
C ASN A 42 -1.34 9.02 2.37
N ILE A 43 -1.47 7.96 1.56
CA ILE A 43 -1.00 6.62 1.90
C ILE A 43 0.05 6.17 0.89
N PHE A 44 1.25 5.88 1.38
CA PHE A 44 2.41 5.49 0.60
C PHE A 44 2.89 4.11 1.00
N MET A 45 3.54 3.39 0.09
CA MET A 45 4.29 2.20 0.43
C MET A 45 5.76 2.55 0.60
N TYR A 46 6.39 2.04 1.66
CA TYR A 46 7.82 2.14 1.89
C TYR A 46 8.43 0.74 1.81
N ARG A 47 9.07 0.44 0.69
CA ARG A 47 9.44 -0.93 0.31
C ARG A 47 10.95 -1.12 0.47
N PRO A 48 11.40 -2.15 1.20
CA PRO A 48 12.81 -2.54 1.18
C PRO A 48 13.14 -3.16 -0.19
N VAL A 49 14.25 -2.73 -0.78
CA VAL A 49 14.71 -3.25 -2.09
C VAL A 49 15.74 -4.36 -1.87
N PHE A 50 15.64 -5.44 -2.65
CA PHE A 50 16.65 -6.50 -2.65
C PHE A 50 18.00 -5.92 -3.09
N GLY A 51 19.01 -6.02 -2.21
CA GLY A 51 20.33 -5.39 -2.41
C GLY A 51 20.58 -4.18 -1.52
N GLY A 52 19.59 -3.74 -0.74
CA GLY A 52 19.73 -2.68 0.26
C GLY A 52 19.06 -1.37 -0.18
N GLY A 53 18.64 -0.59 0.83
CA GLY A 53 17.90 0.66 0.62
C GLY A 53 16.39 0.47 0.61
N TYR A 54 15.70 1.58 0.40
CA TYR A 54 14.25 1.66 0.39
C TYR A 54 13.77 2.50 -0.79
N GLU A 55 12.64 2.10 -1.36
CA GLU A 55 11.89 2.89 -2.34
C GLU A 55 10.51 3.24 -1.76
N THR A 56 10.01 4.42 -2.12
CA THR A 56 8.65 4.84 -1.76
C THR A 56 7.77 4.79 -3.00
N TRP A 57 6.62 4.14 -2.91
CA TRP A 57 5.61 4.18 -3.96
C TRP A 57 4.39 4.99 -3.49
N GLY A 58 4.09 6.07 -4.22
CA GLY A 58 2.81 6.76 -4.21
C GLY A 58 2.01 6.43 -5.48
N ILE A 59 0.94 7.20 -5.73
CA ILE A 59 0.07 7.00 -6.90
C ILE A 59 0.88 6.97 -8.22
N PRO A 60 1.80 7.91 -8.50
CA PRO A 60 2.51 7.93 -9.79
C PRO A 60 3.39 6.69 -10.00
N GLU A 61 4.09 6.24 -8.96
CA GLU A 61 4.96 5.07 -9.02
C GLU A 61 4.13 3.80 -9.23
N VAL A 62 3.01 3.66 -8.52
CA VAL A 62 2.09 2.53 -8.67
C VAL A 62 1.50 2.50 -10.09
N GLN A 63 0.99 3.62 -10.58
CA GLN A 63 0.45 3.72 -11.95
C GLN A 63 1.50 3.31 -12.99
N LYS A 64 2.74 3.78 -12.84
CA LYS A 64 3.84 3.44 -13.73
C LYS A 64 4.25 1.96 -13.64
N LYS A 65 4.28 1.39 -12.44
CA LYS A 65 4.75 0.01 -12.20
C LYS A 65 3.77 -1.04 -12.69
N PHE A 66 2.47 -0.77 -12.57
CA PHE A 66 1.42 -1.72 -12.93
C PHE A 66 0.67 -1.34 -14.21
N GLU A 67 1.11 -0.28 -14.90
CA GLU A 67 0.50 0.23 -16.14
C GLU A 67 -1.01 0.50 -16.00
N VAL A 68 -1.43 0.91 -14.80
CA VAL A 68 -2.83 1.19 -14.45
C VAL A 68 -3.07 2.69 -14.31
N THR A 69 -4.28 3.14 -14.65
CA THR A 69 -4.68 4.53 -14.46
C THR A 69 -5.22 4.81 -13.05
N ASP A 70 -5.72 3.78 -12.36
CA ASP A 70 -6.32 3.90 -11.02
C ASP A 70 -5.82 2.77 -10.11
N PRO A 71 -5.11 3.08 -9.00
CA PRO A 71 -4.65 2.08 -8.04
C PRO A 71 -5.76 1.19 -7.48
N TYR A 72 -7.00 1.67 -7.35
CA TYR A 72 -8.10 0.84 -6.82
C TYR A 72 -8.50 -0.30 -7.77
N LYS A 73 -8.11 -0.25 -9.05
CA LYS A 73 -8.39 -1.30 -10.03
C LYS A 73 -7.33 -2.41 -10.05
N LEU A 74 -6.31 -2.32 -9.20
CA LEU A 74 -5.23 -3.31 -9.12
C LEU A 74 -5.69 -4.70 -8.69
N SER A 75 -6.78 -4.79 -7.92
CA SER A 75 -7.35 -6.06 -7.46
C SER A 75 -7.76 -7.01 -8.59
N ILE A 76 -8.06 -6.49 -9.79
CA ILE A 76 -8.42 -7.31 -10.96
C ILE A 76 -7.17 -7.87 -11.68
N PHE A 77 -6.01 -7.24 -11.53
CA PHE A 77 -4.77 -7.58 -12.25
C PHE A 77 -3.82 -8.49 -11.46
N LEU A 78 -4.04 -8.63 -10.14
CA LEU A 78 -3.14 -9.36 -9.24
C LEU A 78 -3.70 -10.71 -8.76
N ALA A 79 -4.88 -11.10 -9.24
CA ALA A 79 -5.52 -12.40 -8.97
C ALA A 79 -4.99 -13.54 -9.87
#